data_AF-B7FXZ8-F1
#
_entry.id   AF-B7FXZ8-F1
#
_cell.length_a   1.000
_cell.length_b   1.000
_cell.length_c   1.000
_cell.angle_alpha   90.00
_cell.angle_beta   90.00
_cell.angle_gamma   90.00
#
_symmetry.space_group_name_H-M   'P 1'
#
loop_
_entity.id
_entity.type
_entity.pdbx_description
1 polymer ?
#
loop_
_entity_poly.entity_id
_entity_poly.type
_entity_poly.pdbx_seq_one_letter_code
_entity_poly.pdbx_strand_id
1 'polypeptide(L)'
;MTPEEDFCKELVLSLPPMESRDFATLKENLKTVKGFKEDFFEEIATRTCIVPGEAGSNPLVDALQDELREMQEHYRAKHVSSRFTICLDDENNLVIRTYAEQLDAHNWATGYWATIWNLTRTGELSGKASVHVYSFEDSSNVQMRGSRVFTSVNIPHEHHAKGVVKKIAEYEKALLEDLSDEDAVMSSLKQIRRILPITRTRMKW
;
A
#
# COMPACT_ATOMS: atom_id res chain seq x y z
N MET A 1 -5.21 29.82 -1.32
CA MET A 1 -4.21 28.74 -1.20
C MET A 1 -3.27 28.94 -2.37
N THR A 2 -1.95 29.01 -2.13
CA THR A 2 -0.98 29.13 -3.23
C THR A 2 -0.89 27.78 -3.96
N PRO A 3 -0.47 27.74 -5.24
CA PRO A 3 -0.32 26.48 -5.98
C PRO A 3 0.59 25.46 -5.26
N GLU A 4 1.58 25.95 -4.52
CA GLU A 4 2.49 25.14 -3.70
C GLU A 4 1.80 24.52 -2.48
N GLU A 5 0.82 25.23 -1.89
CA GLU A 5 0.02 24.73 -0.76
C GLU A 5 -0.98 23.67 -1.21
N ASP A 6 -1.64 23.85 -2.37
CA ASP A 6 -2.53 22.85 -2.95
C ASP A 6 -1.76 21.57 -3.31
N PHE A 7 -0.54 21.72 -3.83
CA PHE A 7 0.36 20.61 -4.13
C PHE A 7 0.76 19.84 -2.87
N CYS A 8 1.17 20.54 -1.79
CA CYS A 8 1.48 19.90 -0.51
C CYS A 8 0.26 19.21 0.08
N LYS A 9 -0.93 19.80 -0.07
CA LYS A 9 -2.18 19.19 0.38
C LYS A 9 -2.52 17.94 -0.43
N GLU A 10 -2.38 17.95 -1.76
CA GLU A 10 -2.57 16.74 -2.56
C GLU A 10 -1.56 15.66 -2.22
N LEU A 11 -0.28 16.02 -2.04
CA LEU A 11 0.75 15.10 -1.57
C LEU A 11 0.31 14.46 -0.25
N VAL A 12 -0.05 15.27 0.74
CA VAL A 12 -0.49 14.83 2.07
C VAL A 12 -1.78 14.00 2.03
N LEU A 13 -2.74 14.34 1.16
CA LEU A 13 -4.00 13.60 1.01
C LEU A 13 -3.83 12.31 0.20
N SER A 14 -2.80 12.23 -0.64
CA SER A 14 -2.37 11.05 -1.39
C SER A 14 -1.57 10.08 -0.54
N LEU A 15 -0.92 10.60 0.52
CA LEU A 15 -0.34 9.76 1.56
C LEU A 15 -1.49 8.96 2.20
N PRO A 16 -1.30 7.65 2.39
CA PRO A 16 -2.28 6.81 3.05
C PRO A 16 -2.59 7.33 4.47
N PRO A 17 -3.72 6.91 5.06
CA PRO A 17 -3.93 7.07 6.50
C PRO A 17 -2.74 6.48 7.25
N MET A 18 -1.88 7.35 7.77
CA MET A 18 -0.58 6.96 8.31
C MET A 18 -0.76 6.20 9.61
N GLU A 19 -0.42 4.91 9.63
CA GLU A 19 -0.16 4.15 10.86
C GLU A 19 1.31 4.32 11.31
N SER A 20 1.92 5.48 11.04
CA SER A 20 3.35 5.72 11.28
C SER A 20 3.65 6.11 12.71
N ARG A 21 4.29 5.22 13.47
CA ARG A 21 4.91 5.57 14.78
C ARG A 21 6.10 6.52 14.62
N ASP A 22 6.64 6.69 13.40
CA ASP A 22 7.86 7.45 13.15
C ASP A 22 7.56 8.83 12.56
N PHE A 23 6.62 9.53 13.20
CA PHE A 23 6.21 10.89 12.86
C PHE A 23 7.39 11.87 12.83
N ALA A 24 8.45 11.63 13.63
CA ALA A 24 9.63 12.48 13.68
C ALA A 24 10.42 12.44 12.37
N THR A 25 10.73 11.24 11.86
CA THR A 25 11.49 11.04 10.61
C THR A 25 10.72 11.57 9.42
N LEU A 26 9.40 11.36 9.40
CA LEU A 26 8.53 11.91 8.36
C LEU A 26 8.42 13.44 8.45
N LYS A 27 8.38 14.02 9.65
CA LYS A 27 8.37 15.48 9.85
C LYS A 27 9.63 16.12 9.30
N GLU A 28 10.79 15.50 9.48
CA GLU A 28 12.03 15.98 8.89
C GLU A 28 12.03 15.89 7.36
N ASN A 29 11.52 14.81 6.77
CA ASN A 29 11.43 14.64 5.31
C ASN A 29 10.39 15.56 4.65
N LEU A 30 9.29 15.89 5.35
CA LEU A 30 8.25 16.78 4.82
C LEU A 30 8.61 18.26 4.98
N LYS A 31 9.40 18.63 6.00
CA LYS A 31 9.99 19.98 6.13
C LYS A 31 10.89 20.35 4.95
N THR A 32 11.42 19.37 4.23
CA THR A 32 12.27 19.59 3.06
C THR A 32 11.46 20.02 1.82
N VAL A 33 10.14 19.85 1.84
CA VAL A 33 9.23 20.25 0.75
C VAL A 33 8.86 21.73 0.88
N LYS A 34 9.01 22.49 -0.21
CA LYS A 34 8.60 23.90 -0.25
C LYS A 34 7.07 24.02 -0.14
N GLY A 35 6.58 24.83 0.80
CA GLY A 35 5.14 25.06 1.01
C GLY A 35 4.52 24.23 2.16
N PHE A 36 5.32 23.44 2.87
CA PHE A 36 4.88 22.68 4.03
C PHE A 36 4.40 23.56 5.20
N LYS A 37 3.22 23.24 5.76
CA LYS A 37 2.66 23.85 6.98
C LYS A 37 2.43 22.79 8.05
N GLU A 38 2.59 23.17 9.32
CA GLU A 38 2.40 22.25 10.46
C GLU A 38 0.95 21.79 10.63
N ASP A 39 -0.03 22.60 10.24
CA ASP A 39 -1.47 22.26 10.29
C ASP A 39 -1.79 20.98 9.49
N PHE A 40 -1.04 20.69 8.42
CA PHE A 40 -1.21 19.46 7.65
C PHE A 40 -0.81 18.21 8.44
N PHE A 41 0.14 18.32 9.38
CA PHE A 41 0.51 17.19 10.23
C PHE A 41 -0.61 16.79 11.19
N GLU A 42 -1.38 17.77 11.68
CA GLU A 42 -2.52 17.50 12.55
C GLU A 42 -3.65 16.78 11.79
N GLU A 43 -3.89 17.15 10.52
CA GLU A 43 -4.83 16.47 9.63
C GLU A 43 -4.39 15.03 9.31
N ILE A 44 -3.08 14.79 9.15
CA ILE A 44 -2.60 13.40 8.96
C ILE A 44 -2.65 12.61 10.27
N ALA A 45 -2.32 13.23 11.40
CA ALA A 45 -2.41 12.59 12.71
C ALA A 45 -3.84 12.15 13.03
N THR A 46 -4.85 12.88 12.58
CA THR A 46 -6.28 12.51 12.70
C THR A 46 -6.72 11.43 11.71
N ARG A 47 -6.00 11.23 10.61
CA ARG A 47 -6.20 10.10 9.67
C ARG A 47 -5.56 8.80 10.15
N THR A 48 -4.96 8.75 11.33
CA THR A 48 -4.46 7.50 11.91
C THR A 48 -5.58 6.46 11.93
N CYS A 49 -5.33 5.30 11.30
CA CYS A 49 -6.17 4.15 11.54
C CYS A 49 -6.11 3.85 13.04
N ILE A 50 -7.25 4.02 13.71
CA ILE A 50 -7.42 3.56 15.08
C ILE A 50 -7.07 2.07 15.07
N VAL A 51 -6.02 1.68 15.80
CA VAL A 51 -5.68 0.29 16.08
C VAL A 51 -6.80 -0.24 16.99
N PRO A 52 -7.75 -1.06 16.49
CA PRO A 52 -8.67 -1.74 17.38
C PRO A 52 -7.85 -2.73 18.21
N GLY A 53 -8.26 -2.97 19.46
CA GLY A 53 -7.46 -3.62 20.49
C GLY A 53 -6.58 -4.79 20.03
N GLU A 54 -5.37 -4.85 20.59
CA GLU A 54 -4.47 -5.99 20.42
C GLU A 54 -5.25 -7.27 20.73
N ALA A 55 -5.22 -8.23 19.80
CA ALA A 55 -5.76 -9.56 20.07
C ALA A 55 -5.04 -10.10 21.33
N GLY A 56 -5.82 -10.51 22.34
CA GLY A 56 -5.24 -11.13 23.54
C GLY A 56 -4.33 -12.30 23.14
N SER A 57 -3.26 -12.53 23.92
CA SER A 57 -2.26 -13.57 23.64
C SER A 57 -2.95 -14.92 23.42
N ASN A 58 -2.85 -15.41 22.18
CA ASN A 58 -3.34 -16.69 21.72
C ASN A 58 -2.19 -17.35 20.95
N PRO A 59 -1.97 -18.67 21.10
CA PRO A 59 -0.84 -19.34 20.46
C PRO A 59 -0.85 -19.24 18.92
N LEU A 60 -2.03 -19.12 18.31
CA LEU A 60 -2.18 -18.88 16.87
C LEU A 60 -1.75 -17.46 16.47
N VAL A 61 -2.07 -16.46 17.30
CA VAL A 61 -1.71 -15.06 17.04
C VAL A 61 -0.20 -14.92 17.14
N ASP A 62 0.42 -15.49 18.17
CA ASP A 62 1.87 -15.45 18.36
C ASP A 62 2.61 -16.11 17.17
N ALA A 63 2.14 -17.28 16.72
CA ALA A 63 2.70 -17.96 15.54
C ALA A 63 2.53 -17.14 14.24
N LEU A 64 1.41 -16.44 14.08
CA LEU A 64 1.19 -15.54 12.94
C LEU A 64 2.08 -14.30 13.00
N GLN A 65 2.31 -13.75 14.20
CA GLN A 65 3.19 -12.60 14.38
C GLN A 65 4.63 -12.93 13.98
N ASP A 66 5.12 -14.12 14.32
CA ASP A 66 6.48 -14.56 13.96
C ASP A 66 6.64 -14.72 12.44
N GLU A 67 5.72 -15.41 11.78
CA GLU A 67 5.74 -15.62 10.32
C GLU A 67 5.57 -14.29 9.55
N LEU A 68 4.69 -13.40 10.02
CA LEU A 68 4.53 -12.07 9.42
C LEU A 68 5.78 -11.21 9.62
N ARG A 69 6.48 -11.33 10.76
CA ARG A 69 7.74 -10.62 11.00
C ARG A 69 8.81 -11.06 10.01
N GLU A 70 8.89 -12.35 9.68
CA GLU A 70 9.80 -12.85 8.65
C GLU A 70 9.48 -12.26 7.27
N MET A 71 8.20 -12.24 6.87
CA MET A 71 7.76 -11.58 5.63
C MET A 71 8.11 -10.09 5.59
N GLN A 72 8.05 -9.40 6.73
CA GLN A 72 8.31 -7.96 6.83
C GLN A 72 9.80 -7.63 6.69
N GLU A 73 10.69 -8.54 7.07
CA GLU A 73 12.13 -8.36 6.88
C GLU A 73 12.50 -8.24 5.39
N HIS A 74 11.73 -8.86 4.50
CA HIS A 74 11.89 -8.70 3.05
C HIS A 74 11.70 -7.23 2.60
N TYR A 75 10.72 -6.53 3.17
CA TYR A 75 10.46 -5.12 2.86
C TYR A 75 11.54 -4.22 3.50
N ARG A 76 11.95 -4.54 4.74
CA ARG A 76 13.00 -3.80 5.44
C ARG A 76 14.36 -3.86 4.73
N ALA A 77 14.70 -5.02 4.16
CA ALA A 77 15.92 -5.20 3.37
C ALA A 77 15.96 -4.29 2.12
N LYS A 78 14.79 -3.85 1.63
CA LYS A 78 14.64 -2.91 0.51
C LYS A 78 14.48 -1.46 0.96
N HIS A 79 14.72 -1.16 2.25
CA HIS A 79 14.51 0.16 2.85
C HIS A 79 13.05 0.67 2.76
N VAL A 80 12.09 -0.25 2.67
CA VAL A 80 10.66 0.06 2.69
C VAL A 80 10.17 0.00 4.14
N SER A 81 9.38 1.00 4.55
CA SER A 81 8.78 1.00 5.88
C SER A 81 7.58 0.07 5.90
N SER A 82 7.60 -0.95 6.74
CA SER A 82 6.57 -1.99 6.71
C SER A 82 6.06 -2.32 8.12
N ARG A 83 4.76 -2.60 8.25
CA ARG A 83 4.04 -2.81 9.50
C ARG A 83 2.96 -3.86 9.32
N PHE A 84 2.54 -4.44 10.44
CA PHE A 84 1.38 -5.31 10.48
C PHE A 84 0.66 -5.20 11.82
N THR A 85 -0.64 -5.46 11.81
CA THR A 85 -1.50 -5.44 12.98
C THR A 85 -2.40 -6.67 12.93
N ILE A 86 -2.61 -7.30 14.08
CA ILE A 86 -3.53 -8.42 14.22
C ILE A 86 -4.57 -8.07 15.29
N CYS A 87 -5.83 -8.05 14.89
CA CYS A 87 -6.97 -7.72 15.74
C CYS A 87 -8.00 -8.84 15.69
N LEU A 88 -8.86 -8.90 16.71
CA LEU A 88 -10.09 -9.69 16.65
C LEU A 88 -11.25 -8.77 16.27
N ASP A 89 -12.11 -9.24 15.37
CA ASP A 89 -13.36 -8.60 15.02
C ASP A 89 -14.46 -8.90 16.07
N ASP A 90 -15.60 -8.22 15.98
CA ASP A 90 -16.77 -8.41 16.87
C ASP A 90 -17.29 -9.87 16.85
N GLU A 91 -17.15 -10.55 15.72
CA GLU A 91 -17.49 -11.97 15.53
C GLU A 91 -16.37 -12.93 15.99
N ASN A 92 -15.31 -12.41 16.61
CA ASN A 92 -14.10 -13.14 17.00
C ASN A 92 -13.38 -13.81 15.81
N ASN A 93 -13.51 -13.22 14.63
CA ASN A 93 -12.68 -13.52 13.47
C ASN A 93 -11.33 -12.79 13.60
N LEU A 94 -10.28 -13.36 13.01
CA LEU A 94 -8.96 -12.75 13.05
C LEU A 94 -8.79 -11.81 11.86
N VAL A 95 -8.49 -10.54 12.13
CA VAL A 95 -8.23 -9.52 11.11
C VAL A 95 -6.74 -9.21 11.12
N ILE A 96 -6.07 -9.51 10.02
CA ILE A 96 -4.65 -9.25 9.79
C ILE A 96 -4.56 -8.09 8.82
N ARG A 97 -3.87 -7.03 9.22
CA ARG A 97 -3.57 -5.88 8.35
C ARG A 97 -2.08 -5.86 8.09
N THR A 98 -1.67 -5.82 6.82
CA THR A 98 -0.27 -5.56 6.47
C THR A 98 -0.19 -4.26 5.71
N TYR A 99 0.90 -3.54 5.95
CA TYR A 99 1.10 -2.23 5.39
C TYR A 99 2.57 -2.06 5.03
N ALA A 100 2.85 -1.52 3.86
CA ALA A 100 4.18 -1.13 3.43
C ALA A 100 4.12 0.23 2.73
N GLU A 101 5.04 1.12 3.05
CA GLU A 101 5.12 2.47 2.51
C GLU A 101 6.55 2.82 2.12
N GLN A 102 6.67 3.57 1.03
CA GLN A 102 7.91 4.19 0.62
C GLN A 102 7.64 5.66 0.30
N LEU A 103 8.34 6.53 1.03
CA LEU A 103 8.35 7.97 0.78
C LEU A 103 9.72 8.34 0.25
N ASP A 104 9.82 8.59 -1.05
CA ASP A 104 11.05 9.06 -1.69
C ASP A 104 10.85 10.50 -2.19
N ALA A 105 10.98 11.43 -1.26
CA ALA A 105 10.86 12.85 -1.55
C ALA A 105 11.96 13.36 -2.49
N HIS A 106 13.13 12.69 -2.51
CA HIS A 106 14.23 13.05 -3.41
C HIS A 106 13.88 12.74 -4.87
N ASN A 107 13.23 11.61 -5.12
CA ASN A 107 12.82 11.18 -6.46
C ASN A 107 11.37 11.54 -6.80
N TRP A 108 10.76 12.48 -6.07
CA TRP A 108 9.38 12.94 -6.31
C TRP A 108 8.35 11.81 -6.42
N ALA A 109 8.51 10.75 -5.65
CA ALA A 109 7.70 9.55 -5.73
C ALA A 109 7.32 9.04 -4.33
N THR A 110 6.05 8.67 -4.18
CA THR A 110 5.52 8.10 -2.94
C THR A 110 4.58 6.96 -3.27
N GLY A 111 4.49 5.98 -2.39
CA GLY A 111 3.55 4.90 -2.58
C GLY A 111 3.32 4.06 -1.34
N TYR A 112 2.20 3.34 -1.36
CA TYR A 112 1.85 2.41 -0.31
C TYR A 112 1.18 1.15 -0.86
N TRP A 113 1.31 0.10 -0.07
CA TRP A 113 0.65 -1.18 -0.22
C TRP A 113 -0.03 -1.51 1.09
N ALA A 114 -1.36 -1.63 1.07
CA ALA A 114 -2.15 -1.95 2.25
C ALA A 114 -3.00 -3.17 1.96
N THR A 115 -2.94 -4.17 2.84
CA THR A 115 -3.82 -5.34 2.76
C THR A 115 -4.56 -5.56 4.07
N ILE A 116 -5.79 -6.07 3.93
CA ILE A 116 -6.65 -6.48 5.03
C ILE A 116 -7.07 -7.91 4.74
N TRP A 117 -6.79 -8.81 5.66
CA TRP A 117 -7.13 -10.23 5.57
C TRP A 117 -8.03 -10.61 6.74
N ASN A 118 -9.14 -11.26 6.44
CA ASN A 118 -10.08 -11.77 7.41
C ASN A 118 -9.99 -13.29 7.40
N LEU A 119 -9.55 -13.86 8.51
CA LEU A 119 -9.51 -15.29 8.77
C LEU A 119 -10.65 -15.65 9.73
N THR A 120 -11.60 -16.42 9.22
CA THR A 120 -12.73 -16.94 10.00
C THR A 120 -12.30 -18.09 10.90
N ARG A 121 -13.07 -18.37 11.95
CA ARG A 121 -12.84 -19.54 12.84
C ARG A 121 -12.89 -20.88 12.10
N THR A 122 -13.61 -20.95 10.98
CA THR A 122 -13.72 -22.15 10.13
C THR A 122 -12.49 -22.38 9.26
N GLY A 123 -11.51 -21.47 9.27
CA GLY A 123 -10.28 -21.57 8.47
C GLY A 123 -10.37 -20.89 7.10
N GLU A 124 -11.46 -20.18 6.80
CA GLU A 124 -11.59 -19.44 5.54
C GLU A 124 -10.85 -18.10 5.61
N LEU A 125 -9.90 -17.91 4.70
CA LEU A 125 -9.16 -16.68 4.50
C LEU A 125 -9.74 -15.90 3.32
N SER A 126 -10.17 -14.66 3.57
CA SER A 126 -10.56 -13.69 2.55
C SER A 126 -9.79 -12.40 2.75
N GLY A 127 -9.75 -11.51 1.75
CA GLY A 127 -9.06 -10.24 1.95
C GLY A 127 -9.18 -9.24 0.83
N LYS A 128 -8.55 -8.10 1.03
CA LYS A 128 -8.48 -6.99 0.09
C LYS A 128 -7.09 -6.39 0.11
N ALA A 129 -6.51 -6.17 -1.05
CA ALA A 129 -5.31 -5.36 -1.23
C ALA A 129 -5.64 -4.03 -1.91
N SER A 130 -4.95 -2.98 -1.51
CA SER A 130 -5.04 -1.64 -2.08
C SER A 130 -3.62 -1.10 -2.27
N VAL A 131 -3.35 -0.56 -3.46
CA VAL A 131 -2.08 0.05 -3.84
C VAL A 131 -2.33 1.46 -4.32
N HIS A 132 -1.43 2.37 -3.93
CA HIS A 132 -1.38 3.71 -4.48
C HIS A 132 0.08 4.07 -4.72
N VAL A 133 0.38 4.60 -5.90
CA VAL A 133 1.67 5.21 -6.22
C VAL A 133 1.39 6.58 -6.78
N TYR A 134 2.15 7.57 -6.33
CA TYR A 134 2.05 8.95 -6.76
C TYR A 134 3.44 9.48 -7.12
N SER A 135 3.59 9.91 -8.36
CA SER A 135 4.78 10.61 -8.86
C SER A 135 4.39 12.05 -9.26
N PHE A 136 5.24 12.99 -8.87
CA PHE A 136 5.00 14.42 -9.00
C PHE A 136 6.15 15.21 -9.63
N GLU A 137 6.94 14.56 -10.49
CA GLU A 137 8.06 15.17 -11.18
C GLU A 137 7.60 16.28 -12.16
N ASP A 138 8.29 17.41 -12.17
CA ASP A 138 8.15 18.49 -13.16
C ASP A 138 6.70 18.88 -13.52
N SER A 139 5.87 19.11 -12.50
CA SER A 139 4.45 19.50 -12.63
C SER A 139 3.52 18.43 -13.25
N SER A 140 4.02 17.22 -13.49
CA SER A 140 3.20 16.08 -13.91
C SER A 140 2.66 15.36 -12.67
N ASN A 141 1.34 15.25 -12.55
CA ASN A 141 0.68 14.50 -11.49
C ASN A 141 0.26 13.14 -12.03
N VAL A 142 1.07 12.11 -11.78
CA VAL A 142 0.79 10.74 -12.24
C VAL A 142 0.50 9.87 -11.01
N GLN A 143 -0.72 9.33 -10.98
CA GLN A 143 -1.18 8.46 -9.90
C GLN A 143 -1.62 7.11 -10.44
N MET A 144 -1.21 6.04 -9.77
CA MET A 144 -1.70 4.69 -9.98
C MET A 144 -2.44 4.24 -8.73
N ARG A 145 -3.74 3.95 -8.87
CA ARG A 145 -4.57 3.39 -7.79
C ARG A 145 -5.09 2.02 -8.22
N GLY A 146 -4.88 1.03 -7.38
CA GLY A 146 -5.36 -0.33 -7.61
C GLY A 146 -6.00 -0.88 -6.35
N SER A 147 -7.06 -1.67 -6.52
CA SER A 147 -7.62 -2.44 -5.43
C SER A 147 -8.10 -3.79 -5.94
N ARG A 148 -7.82 -4.85 -5.19
CA ARG A 148 -8.24 -6.21 -5.50
C ARG A 148 -8.87 -6.85 -4.28
N VAL A 149 -10.01 -7.50 -4.49
CA VAL A 149 -10.67 -8.31 -3.47
C VAL A 149 -10.37 -9.78 -3.79
N PHE A 150 -9.97 -10.53 -2.77
CA PHE A 150 -9.64 -11.95 -2.85
C PHE A 150 -10.79 -12.76 -2.26
N THR A 151 -11.22 -13.77 -3.01
CA THR A 151 -12.28 -14.71 -2.61
C THR A 151 -11.84 -15.58 -1.45
N SER A 152 -12.80 -16.07 -0.64
CA SER A 152 -12.51 -16.94 0.48
C SER A 152 -11.89 -18.27 0.04
N VAL A 153 -10.83 -18.69 0.73
CA VAL A 153 -10.18 -19.99 0.54
C VAL A 153 -9.99 -20.66 1.89
N ASN A 154 -10.35 -21.93 1.97
CA ASN A 154 -10.18 -22.71 3.19
C ASN A 154 -8.70 -23.13 3.38
N ILE A 155 -8.15 -22.91 4.56
CA ILE A 155 -6.78 -23.27 4.93
C ILE A 155 -6.83 -24.44 5.92
N PRO A 156 -6.02 -25.51 5.74
CA PRO A 156 -6.02 -26.65 6.65
C PRO A 156 -5.46 -26.32 8.04
N HIS A 157 -6.15 -26.78 9.10
CA HIS A 157 -5.83 -26.52 10.51
C HIS A 157 -4.40 -26.86 10.96
N GLU A 158 -3.77 -27.88 10.37
CA GLU A 158 -2.46 -28.39 10.83
C GLU A 158 -1.30 -27.39 10.61
N HIS A 159 -1.47 -26.41 9.73
CA HIS A 159 -0.47 -25.39 9.41
C HIS A 159 -1.06 -23.97 9.28
N HIS A 160 -2.09 -23.64 10.06
CA HIS A 160 -2.82 -22.38 9.87
C HIS A 160 -1.93 -21.13 9.76
N ALA A 161 -0.96 -20.90 10.66
CA ALA A 161 -0.13 -19.69 10.60
C ALA A 161 0.69 -19.60 9.30
N LYS A 162 1.53 -20.62 9.05
CA LYS A 162 2.39 -20.68 7.86
C LYS A 162 1.60 -20.77 6.56
N GLY A 163 0.48 -21.49 6.57
CA GLY A 163 -0.44 -21.63 5.44
C GLY A 163 -1.11 -20.30 5.08
N VAL A 164 -1.55 -19.54 6.08
CA VAL A 164 -2.10 -18.19 5.91
C VAL A 164 -1.06 -17.27 5.30
N VAL A 165 0.13 -17.16 5.90
CA VAL A 165 1.18 -16.26 5.40
C VAL A 165 1.62 -16.63 3.98
N LYS A 166 1.78 -17.93 3.69
CA LYS A 166 2.10 -18.40 2.34
C LYS A 166 1.01 -18.01 1.34
N LYS A 167 -0.27 -18.15 1.73
CA LYS A 167 -1.38 -17.81 0.83
C LYS A 167 -1.48 -16.31 0.59
N ILE A 168 -1.23 -15.50 1.62
CA ILE A 168 -1.10 -14.04 1.49
C ILE A 168 0.00 -13.71 0.49
N ALA A 169 1.19 -14.29 0.63
CA ALA A 169 2.31 -14.05 -0.28
C ALA A 169 2.00 -14.45 -1.74
N GLU A 170 1.30 -15.57 -1.95
CA GLU A 170 0.82 -15.98 -3.29
C GLU A 170 -0.14 -14.94 -3.90
N TYR A 171 -1.08 -14.43 -3.11
CA TYR A 171 -2.03 -13.41 -3.58
C TYR A 171 -1.37 -12.06 -3.85
N GLU A 172 -0.45 -11.63 -2.99
CA GLU A 172 0.31 -10.40 -3.20
C GLU A 172 1.19 -10.50 -4.44
N LYS A 173 1.85 -11.65 -4.65
CA LYS A 173 2.65 -11.90 -5.85
C LYS A 173 1.80 -11.86 -7.12
N ALA A 174 0.64 -12.51 -7.13
CA ALA A 174 -0.26 -12.49 -8.28
C ALA A 174 -0.75 -11.06 -8.60
N LEU A 175 -1.05 -10.26 -7.58
CA LEU A 175 -1.39 -8.84 -7.77
C LEU A 175 -0.21 -8.04 -8.32
N LEU A 176 1.02 -8.28 -7.84
CA LEU A 176 2.21 -7.62 -8.35
C LEU A 176 2.46 -7.98 -9.82
N GLU A 177 2.32 -9.24 -10.19
CA GLU A 177 2.45 -9.71 -11.59
C GLU A 177 1.45 -8.98 -12.50
N ASP A 178 0.18 -8.92 -12.11
CA ASP A 178 -0.87 -8.20 -12.86
C ASP A 178 -0.58 -6.69 -13.01
N LEU A 179 0.00 -6.05 -11.98
CA LEU A 179 0.37 -4.63 -12.01
C LEU A 179 1.63 -4.37 -12.85
N SER A 180 2.50 -5.37 -13.00
CA SER A 180 3.76 -5.28 -13.74
C SER A 180 3.61 -5.56 -15.25
N ASP A 181 2.39 -5.80 -15.74
CA ASP A 181 2.14 -6.06 -17.16
C ASP A 181 2.26 -4.76 -18.00
N GLU A 182 3.48 -4.50 -18.47
CA GLU A 182 3.80 -3.35 -19.33
C GLU A 182 3.08 -3.40 -20.68
N ASP A 183 2.83 -4.59 -21.23
CA ASP A 183 2.21 -4.75 -22.55
C ASP A 183 0.73 -4.34 -22.51
N ALA A 184 0.02 -4.67 -21.43
CA ALA A 184 -1.34 -4.23 -21.19
C ALA A 184 -1.45 -2.69 -21.12
N VAL A 185 -0.50 -2.04 -20.43
CA VAL A 185 -0.46 -0.57 -20.33
C VAL A 185 -0.14 0.06 -21.68
N MET A 186 0.92 -0.42 -22.34
CA MET A 186 1.40 0.14 -23.61
C MET A 186 0.40 -0.03 -24.75
N SER A 187 -0.33 -1.14 -24.79
CA SER A 187 -1.38 -1.37 -25.79
C SER A 187 -2.53 -0.37 -25.64
N SER A 188 -2.96 -0.11 -24.40
CA SER A 188 -4.01 0.86 -24.08
C SER A 188 -3.62 2.29 -24.46
N LEU A 189 -2.40 2.72 -24.14
CA LEU A 189 -1.90 4.06 -24.49
C LEU A 189 -1.81 4.29 -26.00
N LYS A 190 -1.38 3.28 -26.76
CA LYS A 190 -1.28 3.34 -28.24
C LYS A 190 -2.65 3.53 -28.91
N GLN A 191 -3.74 3.09 -28.29
CA GLN A 191 -5.10 3.30 -28.81
C GLN A 191 -5.55 4.76 -28.67
N ILE A 192 -5.16 5.43 -27.58
CA ILE A 192 -5.48 6.84 -27.34
C ILE A 192 -4.70 7.73 -28.32
N ARG A 193 -3.39 7.54 -28.41
CA ARG A 193 -2.54 8.31 -29.31
C ARG A 193 -1.43 7.43 -29.87
N ARG A 194 -1.37 7.38 -31.20
CA ARG A 194 -0.26 6.72 -31.90
C ARG A 194 1.01 7.56 -31.76
N ILE A 195 2.13 6.87 -31.56
CA ILE A 195 3.46 7.49 -31.52
C ILE A 195 3.78 8.17 -32.87
N LEU A 196 3.36 7.54 -33.97
CA LEU A 196 3.45 8.09 -35.32
C LEU A 196 2.11 7.91 -36.05
N PRO A 197 1.80 8.78 -37.02
CA PRO A 197 0.73 8.55 -37.98
C PRO A 197 0.86 7.18 -38.65
N ILE A 198 -0.24 6.69 -39.24
CA ILE A 198 -0.28 5.39 -39.93
C ILE A 198 0.79 5.30 -41.04
N THR A 199 1.10 6.44 -41.68
CA THR A 199 2.14 6.58 -42.70
C THR A 199 3.56 6.36 -42.17
N ARG A 200 3.75 6.27 -40.85
CA ARG A 200 5.05 6.21 -40.16
C ARG A 200 5.99 7.38 -40.49
N THR A 201 5.42 8.51 -40.89
CA THR A 201 6.13 9.74 -41.20
C THR A 201 5.59 10.88 -40.34
N ARG A 202 6.45 11.85 -40.00
CA ARG A 202 5.99 13.09 -39.34
C ARG A 202 5.03 13.83 -40.28
N MET A 203 4.03 14.51 -39.71
CA MET A 203 3.15 15.36 -40.50
C MET A 203 3.99 16.42 -41.24
N LYS A 204 3.71 16.58 -42.53
CA LYS A 204 4.17 17.73 -43.29
C LYS A 204 3.07 18.79 -43.13
N TRP A 205 3.38 19.84 -42.38
CA TRP A 205 2.52 21.01 -42.23
C TRP A 205 2.53 21.84 -43.51
#